data_AF-A0A1A8PL57-F1
#
_entry.id   AF-A0A1A8PL57-F1
#
_cell.length_a   1.000
_cell.length_b   1.000
_cell.length_c   1.000
_cell.angle_alpha   90.00
_cell.angle_beta   90.00
_cell.angle_gamma   90.00
#
_symmetry.space_group_name_H-M   'P 1'
#
loop_
_entity.id
_entity.type
_entity.pdbx_description
1 polymer ?
#
loop_
_entity_poly.entity_id
_entity_poly.type
_entity_poly.pdbx_seq_one_letter_code
_entity_poly.pdbx_strand_id
1 'polypeptide(L)'
;MAESRVRRERFAGESYTVLGDQDMNKGCYYWELRPLDDWKSLSVGVAYRGNLGRFDQLGKSAGSWCLFASQWLQSSLAAKHNNRAKALDWQLPQRIGIYCDYDHGDLLFVDVDRLCLLHSFKTKFVQPLVPAFTVWCGSITIATGLQVPSFMGTFLETHRTPSQ
;
A
#
# COMPACT_ATOMS: atom_id res chain seq x y z
N MET A 1 -9.02 29.14 -25.98
CA MET A 1 -8.73 27.76 -25.54
C MET A 1 -8.37 27.86 -24.07
N ALA A 2 -9.20 27.35 -23.18
CA ALA A 2 -8.95 27.42 -21.75
C ALA A 2 -8.12 26.20 -21.34
N GLU A 3 -6.89 26.45 -20.90
CA GLU A 3 -6.05 25.43 -20.27
C GLU A 3 -6.78 24.89 -19.03
N SER A 4 -7.12 23.61 -19.07
CA SER A 4 -7.59 22.90 -17.88
C SER A 4 -6.45 22.88 -16.88
N ARG A 5 -6.46 23.82 -15.93
CA ARG A 5 -5.63 23.73 -14.73
C ARG A 5 -5.94 22.38 -14.09
N VAL A 6 -4.99 21.44 -14.18
CA VAL A 6 -4.96 20.26 -13.33
C VAL A 6 -5.04 20.79 -11.91
N ARG A 7 -6.21 20.63 -11.28
CA ARG A 7 -6.44 21.04 -9.91
C ARG A 7 -5.52 20.16 -9.08
N ARG A 8 -4.37 20.71 -8.68
CA ARG A 8 -3.58 20.12 -7.61
C ARG A 8 -4.49 20.13 -6.40
N GLU A 9 -5.12 19.00 -6.11
CA GLU A 9 -5.88 18.80 -4.89
C GLU A 9 -4.88 18.83 -3.74
N ARG A 10 -4.62 20.04 -3.25
CA ARG A 10 -3.80 20.26 -2.07
C ARG A 10 -4.65 19.79 -0.90
N PHE A 11 -4.24 18.69 -0.26
CA PHE A 11 -4.91 18.16 0.92
C PHE A 11 -4.84 19.17 2.06
N ALA A 12 -5.88 19.98 2.21
CA ALA A 12 -6.02 20.98 3.26
C ALA A 12 -6.86 20.38 4.41
N GLY A 13 -6.27 19.49 5.22
CA GLY A 13 -6.94 19.00 6.45
C GLY A 13 -8.25 18.23 6.24
N GLU A 14 -8.56 17.81 5.02
CA GLU A 14 -9.89 17.27 4.70
C GLU A 14 -9.96 15.74 4.70
N SER A 15 -8.84 15.01 4.63
CA SER A 15 -8.84 13.55 4.53
C SER A 15 -7.74 12.90 5.37
N TYR A 16 -8.01 11.71 5.91
CA TYR A 16 -6.99 10.87 6.55
C TYR A 16 -6.10 10.13 5.54
N THR A 17 -6.49 10.10 4.27
CA THR A 17 -5.81 9.36 3.22
C THR A 17 -5.39 10.26 2.07
N VAL A 18 -4.13 10.16 1.69
CA VAL A 18 -3.54 10.71 0.47
C VAL A 18 -3.50 9.61 -0.57
N LEU A 19 -3.94 9.92 -1.78
CA LEU A 19 -3.91 8.99 -2.93
C LEU A 19 -2.79 9.38 -3.88
N GLY A 20 -2.20 8.38 -4.52
CA GLY A 20 -1.36 8.56 -5.69
C GLY A 20 -2.17 9.13 -6.86
N ASP A 21 -1.46 9.78 -7.77
CA ASP A 21 -2.02 10.38 -8.98
C ASP A 21 -2.03 9.41 -10.17
N GLN A 22 -1.23 8.35 -10.13
CA GLN A 22 -1.19 7.33 -11.17
C GLN A 22 -2.20 6.20 -10.94
N ASP A 23 -3.08 6.00 -11.93
CA ASP A 23 -3.98 4.83 -11.97
C ASP A 23 -3.22 3.57 -12.42
N MET A 24 -3.45 2.48 -11.70
CA MET A 24 -2.93 1.15 -11.97
C MET A 24 -4.09 0.27 -12.44
N ASN A 25 -4.07 -0.09 -13.73
CA ASN A 25 -5.16 -0.84 -14.37
C ASN A 25 -4.69 -1.95 -15.32
N LYS A 26 -3.38 -2.20 -15.39
CA LYS A 26 -2.75 -3.31 -16.12
C LYS A 26 -1.29 -3.48 -15.71
N GLY A 27 -0.75 -4.68 -15.86
CA GLY A 27 0.65 -4.97 -15.62
C GLY A 27 1.08 -4.82 -14.16
N CYS A 28 2.39 -4.63 -13.98
CA CYS A 28 3.04 -4.66 -12.67
C CYS A 28 3.55 -3.27 -12.27
N TYR A 29 3.36 -2.92 -11.00
CA TYR A 29 3.82 -1.68 -10.40
C TYR A 29 4.60 -1.97 -9.12
N TYR A 30 5.62 -1.17 -8.85
CA TYR A 30 6.40 -1.23 -7.63
C TYR A 30 6.75 0.16 -7.12
N TRP A 31 6.62 0.35 -5.81
CA TRP A 31 7.09 1.54 -5.11
C TRP A 31 7.48 1.17 -3.68
N GLU A 32 8.18 2.09 -3.03
CA GLU A 32 8.64 1.88 -1.66
C GLU A 32 8.22 3.01 -0.74
N LEU A 33 7.93 2.66 0.50
CA LEU A 33 7.69 3.60 1.59
C LEU A 33 8.79 3.44 2.63
N ARG A 34 9.33 4.58 3.10
CA ARG A 34 10.24 4.65 4.25
C ARG A 34 9.64 5.57 5.32
N PRO A 35 9.33 5.06 6.51
CA PRO A 35 9.00 5.90 7.65
C PRO A 35 10.21 6.78 8.03
N LEU A 36 9.96 7.99 8.54
CA LEU A 36 10.99 8.89 9.07
C LEU A 36 11.01 8.85 10.60
N ASP A 37 12.07 9.35 11.25
CA ASP A 37 12.32 9.18 12.69
C ASP A 37 11.14 9.57 13.63
N ASP A 38 10.29 10.50 13.19
CA ASP A 38 9.12 10.96 13.94
C ASP A 38 7.88 10.05 13.80
N TRP A 39 7.91 9.02 12.94
CA TRP A 39 6.77 8.15 12.64
C TRP A 39 6.25 7.41 13.88
N LYS A 40 4.93 7.29 13.99
CA LYS A 40 4.28 6.52 15.07
C LYS A 40 3.21 5.57 14.57
N SER A 41 2.42 5.95 13.56
CA SER A 41 1.34 5.13 13.05
C SER A 41 0.97 5.49 11.61
N LEU A 42 0.92 4.48 10.74
CA LEU A 42 0.64 4.64 9.32
C LEU A 42 -0.14 3.45 8.75
N SER A 43 -0.72 3.65 7.57
CA SER A 43 -1.21 2.60 6.69
C SER A 43 -0.79 2.88 5.26
N VAL A 44 -0.39 1.85 4.54
CA VAL A 44 0.03 1.93 3.14
C VAL A 44 -0.55 0.78 2.34
N GLY A 45 -1.01 1.06 1.13
CA GLY A 45 -1.48 0.03 0.22
C GLY A 45 -2.11 0.62 -1.02
N VAL A 46 -3.25 0.07 -1.43
CA VAL A 46 -3.97 0.46 -2.64
C VAL A 46 -5.46 0.58 -2.38
N ALA A 47 -6.12 1.40 -3.19
CA ALA A 47 -7.57 1.55 -3.16
C ALA A 47 -8.12 1.82 -4.56
N TYR A 48 -9.41 1.56 -4.75
CA TYR A 48 -10.13 2.09 -5.90
C TYR A 48 -10.37 3.59 -5.69
N ARG A 49 -10.03 4.42 -6.69
CA ARG A 49 -10.02 5.89 -6.59
C ARG A 49 -11.34 6.48 -6.07
N GLY A 50 -12.49 5.89 -6.43
CA GLY A 50 -13.81 6.38 -6.04
C GLY A 50 -14.40 5.77 -4.76
N ASN A 51 -13.73 4.80 -4.13
CA ASN A 51 -14.31 4.00 -3.02
C ASN A 51 -13.78 4.37 -1.63
N LEU A 52 -13.00 5.44 -1.52
CA LEU A 52 -12.59 5.99 -0.23
C LEU A 52 -13.36 7.28 0.03
N GLY A 53 -14.23 7.23 1.03
CA GLY A 53 -14.83 8.42 1.60
C GLY A 53 -13.77 9.29 2.27
N ARG A 54 -14.11 10.57 2.44
CA ARG A 54 -13.25 11.62 3.01
C ARG A 54 -12.55 11.22 4.33
N PHE A 55 -13.21 10.42 5.17
CA PHE A 55 -12.69 10.00 6.48
C PHE A 55 -12.55 8.47 6.59
N ASP A 56 -12.56 7.77 5.47
CA ASP A 56 -12.43 6.32 5.48
C ASP A 56 -11.00 5.90 5.78
N GLN A 57 -10.87 4.90 6.64
CA GLN A 57 -9.58 4.28 6.92
C GLN A 57 -9.30 3.21 5.88
N LEU A 58 -8.05 3.12 5.43
CA LEU A 58 -7.62 2.04 4.57
C LEU A 58 -7.89 0.67 5.20
N GLY A 59 -8.38 -0.25 4.36
CA GLY A 59 -8.77 -1.60 4.74
C GLY A 59 -10.13 -1.71 5.45
N LYS A 60 -10.85 -0.60 5.68
CA LYS A 60 -12.20 -0.63 6.29
C LYS A 60 -13.27 -1.09 5.30
N SER A 61 -13.15 -0.72 4.02
CA SER A 61 -14.08 -1.11 2.96
C SER A 61 -13.51 -2.24 2.09
N ALA A 62 -14.36 -2.85 1.27
CA ALA A 62 -13.94 -3.80 0.24
C ALA A 62 -13.17 -3.15 -0.93
N GLY A 63 -13.10 -1.80 -0.97
CA GLY A 63 -12.41 -1.06 -2.03
C GLY A 63 -10.96 -0.67 -1.69
N SER A 64 -10.40 -1.18 -0.59
CA SER A 64 -9.02 -0.89 -0.20
C SER A 64 -8.35 -2.08 0.50
N TRP A 65 -7.03 -2.16 0.33
CA TRP A 65 -6.14 -3.15 0.93
C TRP A 65 -4.91 -2.43 1.45
N CYS A 66 -4.50 -2.70 2.68
CA CYS A 66 -3.31 -2.05 3.22
C CYS A 66 -2.57 -2.89 4.25
N LEU A 67 -1.29 -2.56 4.42
CA LEU A 67 -0.50 -2.86 5.60
C LEU A 67 -0.63 -1.70 6.58
N PHE A 68 -0.97 -2.00 7.83
CA PHE A 68 -0.98 -1.07 8.95
C PHE A 68 0.24 -1.33 9.83
N ALA A 69 0.91 -0.26 10.26
CA ALA A 69 2.05 -0.30 11.17
C ALA A 69 1.90 0.79 12.25
N SER A 70 2.13 0.43 13.51
CA SER A 70 2.16 1.38 14.62
C SER A 70 3.22 1.00 15.63
N GLN A 71 3.92 1.99 16.19
CA GLN A 71 4.89 1.86 17.28
C GLN A 71 4.58 2.82 18.45
N TRP A 72 3.38 3.41 18.50
CA TRP A 72 3.09 4.47 19.47
C TRP A 72 3.00 3.98 20.92
N LEU A 73 2.10 3.03 21.20
CA LEU A 73 1.94 2.42 22.54
C LEU A 73 2.54 1.02 22.56
N GLN A 74 2.22 0.22 21.55
CA GLN A 74 2.76 -1.11 21.30
C GLN A 74 3.05 -1.25 19.81
N SER A 75 4.15 -1.94 19.51
CA SER A 75 4.48 -2.32 18.14
C SER A 75 3.42 -3.26 17.59
N SER A 76 2.84 -2.91 16.46
CA SER A 76 1.80 -3.70 15.80
C SER A 76 1.93 -3.58 14.30
N LEU A 77 1.82 -4.74 13.63
CA LEU A 77 1.77 -4.85 12.18
C LEU A 77 0.53 -5.67 11.82
N ALA A 78 -0.24 -5.21 10.84
CA ALA A 78 -1.44 -5.93 10.41
C ALA A 78 -1.73 -5.73 8.94
N ALA A 79 -2.22 -6.77 8.27
CA ALA A 79 -2.83 -6.66 6.95
C ALA A 79 -4.34 -6.40 7.11
N LYS A 80 -4.87 -5.39 6.43
CA LYS A 80 -6.29 -4.97 6.55
C LYS A 80 -6.99 -4.92 5.20
N HIS A 81 -8.21 -5.45 5.18
CA HIS A 81 -9.13 -5.40 4.04
C HIS A 81 -10.56 -5.72 4.49
N ASN A 82 -11.55 -5.00 3.96
CA ASN A 82 -12.98 -5.26 4.19
C ASN A 82 -13.35 -5.42 5.68
N ASN A 83 -12.89 -4.48 6.51
CA ASN A 83 -13.10 -4.44 7.96
C ASN A 83 -12.52 -5.65 8.72
N ARG A 84 -11.61 -6.40 8.08
CA ARG A 84 -10.85 -7.47 8.72
C ARG A 84 -9.41 -7.02 8.87
N ALA A 85 -8.81 -7.37 10.01
CA ALA A 85 -7.40 -7.15 10.30
C ALA A 85 -6.77 -8.49 10.67
N LYS A 86 -5.68 -8.85 9.99
CA LYS A 86 -4.83 -9.99 10.34
C LYS A 86 -3.56 -9.44 10.97
N ALA A 87 -3.38 -9.67 12.27
CA ALA A 87 -2.12 -9.36 12.95
C ALA A 87 -0.98 -10.17 12.32
N LEU A 88 0.17 -9.52 12.12
CA LEU A 88 1.36 -10.11 11.55
C LEU A 88 2.46 -10.10 12.60
N ASP A 89 3.07 -11.26 12.81
CA ASP A 89 4.16 -11.44 13.76
C ASP A 89 5.51 -11.15 13.09
N TRP A 90 5.68 -9.88 12.70
CA TRP A 90 6.91 -9.37 12.11
C TRP A 90 7.39 -8.15 12.88
N GLN A 91 8.72 -7.95 12.87
CA GLN A 91 9.30 -6.69 13.30
C GLN A 91 8.86 -5.56 12.36
N LEU A 92 8.77 -4.34 12.89
CA LEU A 92 8.34 -3.19 12.10
C LEU A 92 9.38 -2.84 11.03
N PRO A 93 9.03 -2.88 9.73
CA PRO A 93 9.96 -2.61 8.64
C PRO A 93 10.30 -1.11 8.58
N GLN A 94 11.56 -0.79 8.25
CA GLN A 94 12.00 0.59 7.96
C GLN A 94 11.96 0.93 6.47
N ARG A 95 11.76 -0.08 5.62
CA ARG A 95 11.58 0.06 4.18
C ARG A 95 10.58 -0.99 3.68
N ILE A 96 9.41 -0.51 3.28
CA ILE A 96 8.32 -1.36 2.81
C ILE A 96 8.28 -1.28 1.29
N GLY A 97 8.44 -2.41 0.63
CA GLY A 97 8.21 -2.57 -0.80
C GLY A 97 6.75 -2.96 -1.02
N ILE A 98 6.08 -2.27 -1.93
CA ILE A 98 4.72 -2.57 -2.35
C ILE A 98 4.75 -2.94 -3.81
N TYR A 99 4.33 -4.16 -4.12
CA TYR A 99 4.22 -4.67 -5.47
C TYR A 99 2.75 -4.96 -5.79
N CYS A 100 2.29 -4.50 -6.95
CA CYS A 100 0.96 -4.76 -7.45
C CYS A 100 1.03 -5.32 -8.87
N ASP A 101 0.52 -6.53 -9.08
CA ASP A 101 0.23 -7.12 -10.39
C ASP A 101 -1.28 -7.01 -10.61
N TYR A 102 -1.69 -6.04 -11.42
CA TYR A 102 -3.10 -5.80 -11.66
C TYR A 102 -3.77 -6.97 -12.38
N ASP A 103 -3.07 -7.53 -13.38
CA ASP A 103 -3.62 -8.55 -14.27
C ASP A 103 -3.81 -9.90 -13.55
N HIS A 104 -2.86 -10.27 -12.69
CA HIS A 104 -2.92 -11.51 -11.92
C HIS A 104 -3.54 -11.35 -10.53
N GLY A 105 -3.83 -10.12 -10.12
CA GLY A 105 -4.52 -9.87 -8.85
C GLY A 105 -3.62 -10.03 -7.62
N ASP A 106 -2.32 -9.82 -7.76
CA ASP A 106 -1.36 -9.96 -6.67
C ASP A 106 -1.03 -8.59 -6.06
N LEU A 107 -1.10 -8.49 -4.74
CA LEU A 107 -0.62 -7.33 -3.99
C LEU A 107 0.28 -7.81 -2.85
N LEU A 108 1.57 -7.52 -2.94
CA LEU A 108 2.58 -7.99 -2.00
C LEU A 108 3.15 -6.81 -1.20
N PHE A 109 3.39 -7.06 0.08
CA PHE A 109 4.09 -6.17 1.01
C PHE A 109 5.35 -6.88 1.51
N VAL A 110 6.51 -6.24 1.36
CA VAL A 110 7.81 -6.83 1.64
C VAL A 110 8.63 -5.90 2.54
N ASP A 111 9.31 -6.45 3.54
CA ASP A 111 10.42 -5.76 4.20
C ASP A 111 11.63 -5.86 3.29
N VAL A 112 11.99 -4.75 2.66
CA VAL A 112 13.02 -4.71 1.61
C VAL A 112 14.41 -4.91 2.20
N ASP A 113 14.65 -4.46 3.43
CA ASP A 113 15.97 -4.55 4.06
C ASP A 113 16.24 -5.97 4.55
N ARG A 114 15.19 -6.69 4.98
CA ARG A 114 15.28 -8.09 5.42
C ARG A 114 14.98 -9.10 4.32
N LEU A 115 14.52 -8.64 3.15
CA LEU A 115 14.06 -9.49 2.05
C LEU A 115 13.04 -10.53 2.52
N CYS A 116 12.03 -10.08 3.25
CA CYS A 116 10.98 -10.94 3.80
C CYS A 116 9.61 -10.49 3.31
N LEU A 117 8.81 -11.44 2.81
CA LEU A 117 7.40 -11.19 2.50
C LEU A 117 6.61 -11.02 3.80
N LEU A 118 6.10 -9.81 4.03
CA LEU A 118 5.27 -9.51 5.21
C LEU A 118 3.86 -10.05 5.02
N HIS A 119 3.27 -9.80 3.84
CA HIS A 119 1.93 -10.24 3.50
C HIS A 119 1.67 -10.21 1.99
N SER A 120 0.74 -11.02 1.52
CA SER A 120 0.18 -10.94 0.18
C SER A 120 -1.34 -11.05 0.20
N PHE A 121 -1.99 -10.24 -0.63
CA PHE A 121 -3.39 -10.39 -0.99
C PHE A 121 -3.49 -10.97 -2.40
N LYS A 122 -4.42 -11.91 -2.57
CA LYS A 122 -4.83 -12.42 -3.87
C LYS A 122 -6.28 -12.03 -4.11
N THR A 123 -6.54 -11.23 -5.14
CA THR A 123 -7.88 -10.74 -5.44
C THR A 123 -8.02 -10.34 -6.90
N LYS A 124 -9.19 -10.54 -7.49
CA LYS A 124 -9.48 -10.01 -8.83
C LYS A 124 -9.85 -8.54 -8.71
N PHE A 125 -8.97 -7.65 -9.15
CA PHE A 125 -9.27 -6.22 -9.19
C PHE A 125 -10.32 -5.93 -10.27
N VAL A 126 -11.29 -5.06 -9.94
CA VAL A 126 -12.45 -4.78 -10.81
C VAL A 126 -12.56 -3.32 -11.23
N GLN A 127 -11.72 -2.45 -10.67
CA GLN A 127 -11.61 -1.04 -11.03
C GLN A 127 -10.12 -0.63 -11.02
N PRO A 128 -9.75 0.50 -11.63
CA PRO A 128 -8.40 1.05 -11.50
C PRO A 128 -8.04 1.28 -10.03
N LEU A 129 -6.83 0.86 -9.65
CA LEU A 129 -6.25 1.10 -8.33
C LEU A 129 -5.42 2.37 -8.33
N VAL A 130 -5.25 2.94 -7.14
CA VAL A 130 -4.25 3.97 -6.86
C VAL A 130 -3.48 3.59 -5.60
N PRO A 131 -2.19 3.94 -5.49
CA PRO A 131 -1.49 3.91 -4.21
C PRO A 131 -2.23 4.76 -3.18
N ALA A 132 -2.27 4.32 -1.93
CA ALA A 132 -2.99 5.02 -0.88
C ALA A 132 -2.20 4.99 0.44
N PHE A 133 -2.18 6.13 1.12
CA PHE A 133 -1.35 6.38 2.30
C PHE A 133 -2.15 7.10 3.37
N THR A 134 -2.11 6.60 4.60
CA THR A 134 -2.64 7.28 5.78
C THR A 134 -1.53 7.40 6.81
N VAL A 135 -1.21 8.62 7.24
CA VAL A 135 -0.21 8.86 8.27
C VAL A 135 -0.93 9.52 9.44
N TRP A 136 -1.12 8.77 10.52
CA TRP A 136 -1.81 9.28 11.71
C TRP A 136 -0.90 10.16 12.55
N CYS A 137 0.39 9.80 12.63
CA CYS A 137 1.37 10.58 13.37
C CYS A 137 2.80 10.32 12.84
N GLY A 138 3.53 11.41 12.63
CA GLY A 138 4.88 11.49 12.09
C GLY A 138 4.91 11.59 10.56
N SER A 139 6.03 11.20 9.96
CA SER A 139 6.32 11.46 8.54
C SER A 139 6.81 10.22 7.80
N ILE A 140 6.63 10.22 6.47
CA ILE A 140 7.07 9.15 5.57
C ILE A 140 7.70 9.75 4.31
N THR A 141 8.46 8.95 3.58
CA THR A 141 8.91 9.24 2.21
C THR A 141 8.51 8.10 1.28
N ILE A 142 8.19 8.45 0.03
CA ILE A 142 7.81 7.49 -1.00
C ILE A 142 8.83 7.56 -2.14
N ALA A 143 9.34 6.40 -2.56
CA ALA A 143 10.14 6.26 -3.76
C ALA A 143 9.29 5.62 -4.88
N THR A 144 9.06 6.37 -5.95
CA THR A 144 8.27 5.96 -7.12
C THR A 144 9.12 5.89 -8.39
N GLY A 145 8.55 5.42 -9.50
CA GLY A 145 9.27 5.29 -10.77
C GLY A 145 10.31 4.17 -10.79
N LEU A 146 10.23 3.27 -9.82
CA LEU A 146 11.11 2.13 -9.69
C LEU A 146 10.65 1.00 -10.63
N GLN A 147 11.61 0.33 -11.25
CA GLN A 147 11.34 -0.98 -11.86
C GLN A 147 11.13 -2.02 -10.76
N VAL A 148 10.41 -3.09 -11.09
CA VAL A 148 10.25 -4.24 -10.18
C VAL A 148 11.64 -4.83 -9.89
N PRO A 149 12.13 -4.82 -8.64
CA PRO A 149 13.45 -5.32 -8.32
C PRO A 149 13.58 -6.82 -8.56
N SER A 150 14.77 -7.29 -8.98
CA SER A 150 15.00 -8.71 -9.26
C SER A 150 14.76 -9.62 -8.06
N PHE A 151 15.03 -9.15 -6.84
CA PHE A 151 14.79 -9.92 -5.61
C PHE A 151 13.31 -10.29 -5.44
N MET A 152 12.38 -9.56 -6.07
CA MET A 152 10.95 -9.89 -6.02
C MET A 152 10.65 -11.25 -6.64
N GLY A 153 11.50 -11.75 -7.55
CA GLY A 153 11.35 -13.06 -8.16
C GLY A 153 11.17 -14.19 -7.13
N THR A 154 11.90 -14.14 -6.00
CA THR A 154 11.82 -15.16 -4.95
C THR A 154 10.43 -15.25 -4.30
N PHE A 155 9.73 -14.13 -4.17
CA PHE A 155 8.37 -14.09 -3.61
C PHE A 155 7.31 -14.43 -4.65
N LEU A 156 7.52 -14.05 -5.91
CA LEU A 156 6.58 -14.30 -6.99
C LEU A 156 6.57 -15.78 -7.41
N GLU A 157 7.71 -16.45 -7.37
CA GLU A 157 7.80 -17.90 -7.65
C GLU A 157 7.09 -18.72 -6.58
N THR A 158 7.31 -18.38 -5.30
CA THR A 158 6.71 -19.06 -4.14
C THR A 158 5.17 -18.95 -4.13
N HIS A 159 4.60 -17.89 -4.71
CA HIS A 159 3.16 -17.70 -4.80
C HIS A 159 2.50 -18.29 -6.06
N ARG A 160 3.30 -18.75 -7.04
CA ARG A 160 2.79 -19.31 -8.31
C ARG A 160 2.83 -20.83 -8.36
N THR A 161 3.47 -21.50 -7.41
CA THR A 161 3.37 -22.96 -7.27
C THR A 161 2.04 -23.33 -6.59
N PRO A 162 1.11 -24.03 -7.27
CA PRO A 162 0.03 -24.69 -6.58
C PRO A 162 0.65 -25.74 -5.65
N SER A 163 0.15 -25.85 -4.43
CA SER A 163 0.35 -27.05 -3.62
C SER A 163 -0.03 -28.25 -4.48
N GLN A 164 0.90 -29.18 -4.70
CA GLN A 164 0.55 -30.51 -5.22
C GLN A 164 -0.33 -31.24 -4.20
#